data_AF-A0A922FYR2-F1
#
_entry.id   AF-A0A922FYR2-F1
#
_cell.length_a   1.000
_cell.length_b   1.000
_cell.length_c   1.000
_cell.angle_alpha   90.00
_cell.angle_beta   90.00
_cell.angle_gamma   90.00
#
_symmetry.space_group_name_H-M   'P 1'
#
loop_
_entity.id
_entity.type
_entity.pdbx_description
1 polymer ?
#
loop_
_entity_poly.entity_id
_entity_poly.type
_entity_poly.pdbx_seq_one_letter_code
_entity_poly.pdbx_strand_id
1 'polypeptide(L)'
;MTPKGVSLNPNSRKTKFARRFIFALSRMRNPIPVSSSIEEEVRTRSHKIKIAAYLSMARAVGSRRAWSRALLFKLRTRARRHNMIIRRRSFRLKKKRIIKNDPQGEPSQTKKLRQLVPGGKTMDMCSLLEETAHYMTCLATQVKVMQTIADDFAK
;
A
#
# COMPACT_ATOMS: atom_id res chain seq x y z
N MET A 1 -34.40 -6.95 20.59
CA MET A 1 -33.68 -7.40 19.38
C MET A 1 -32.25 -6.92 19.45
N THR A 2 -31.31 -7.76 19.90
CA THR A 2 -29.89 -7.43 19.95
C THR A 2 -29.25 -7.58 18.57
N PRO A 3 -28.38 -6.67 18.12
CA PRO A 3 -27.71 -6.82 16.84
C PRO A 3 -26.82 -8.07 16.92
N LYS A 4 -27.02 -9.01 16.00
CA LYS A 4 -26.17 -10.20 15.85
C LYS A 4 -24.74 -9.71 15.61
N GLY A 5 -23.94 -9.68 16.67
CA GLY A 5 -22.51 -9.41 16.58
C GLY A 5 -21.90 -10.45 15.67
N VAL A 6 -21.50 -10.03 14.47
CA VAL A 6 -20.71 -10.87 13.57
C VAL A 6 -19.43 -11.22 14.33
N SER A 7 -19.32 -12.47 14.76
CA SER A 7 -18.13 -13.05 15.39
C SER A 7 -17.00 -13.04 14.36
N LEU A 8 -16.36 -11.89 14.20
CA LEU A 8 -15.19 -11.73 13.36
C LEU A 8 -14.02 -12.33 14.13
N ASN A 9 -13.57 -13.53 13.72
CA ASN A 9 -12.36 -14.14 14.27
C ASN A 9 -11.25 -13.05 14.33
N PRO A 10 -10.78 -12.67 15.53
CA PRO A 10 -9.86 -11.55 15.71
C PRO A 10 -8.51 -11.82 15.06
N ASN A 11 -8.20 -13.10 14.81
CA ASN A 11 -6.98 -13.55 14.15
C ASN A 11 -7.08 -13.59 12.63
N SER A 12 -8.27 -13.39 12.05
CA SER A 12 -8.43 -13.37 10.60
C SER A 12 -7.65 -12.21 9.98
N ARG A 13 -7.10 -12.43 8.78
CA ARG A 13 -6.40 -11.38 8.01
C ARG A 13 -7.30 -10.19 7.74
N LYS A 14 -8.60 -10.42 7.52
CA LYS A 14 -9.63 -9.39 7.32
C LYS A 14 -9.74 -8.48 8.55
N THR A 15 -9.88 -9.06 9.74
CA THR A 15 -10.00 -8.30 11.00
C THR A 15 -8.71 -7.53 11.31
N LYS A 16 -7.54 -8.18 11.15
CA LYS A 16 -6.23 -7.53 11.33
C LYS A 16 -6.04 -6.36 10.37
N PHE A 17 -6.46 -6.52 9.11
CA PHE A 17 -6.41 -5.45 8.12
C PHE A 17 -7.32 -4.28 8.53
N ALA A 18 -8.61 -4.56 8.80
CA ALA A 18 -9.59 -3.54 9.17
C ALA A 18 -9.16 -2.73 10.40
N ARG A 19 -8.75 -3.40 11.49
CA ARG A 19 -8.27 -2.73 12.71
C ARG A 19 -7.10 -1.81 12.44
N ARG A 20 -6.09 -2.28 11.69
CA ARG A 20 -4.91 -1.48 11.35
C ARG A 20 -5.27 -0.31 10.43
N PHE A 21 -6.20 -0.51 9.51
CA PHE A 21 -6.62 0.50 8.56
C PHE A 21 -7.41 1.62 9.24
N ILE A 22 -8.39 1.29 10.09
CA ILE A 22 -9.14 2.27 10.90
C ILE A 22 -8.19 3.06 11.80
N PHE A 23 -7.25 2.39 12.46
CA PHE A 23 -6.23 3.06 13.27
C PHE A 23 -5.32 4.00 12.44
N ALA A 24 -5.04 3.66 11.18
CA ALA A 24 -4.28 4.55 10.30
C ALA A 24 -5.11 5.77 9.89
N LEU A 25 -6.41 5.59 9.61
CA LEU A 25 -7.32 6.68 9.25
C LEU A 25 -7.53 7.67 10.40
N SER A 26 -7.67 7.19 11.64
CA SER A 26 -7.83 8.07 12.81
C SER A 26 -6.62 8.98 13.01
N ARG A 27 -5.40 8.49 12.75
CA ARG A 27 -4.17 9.27 12.81
C ARG A 27 -4.00 10.31 11.70
N MET A 28 -4.78 10.21 10.63
CA MET A 28 -4.69 11.12 9.48
C MET A 28 -5.57 12.37 9.63
N ARG A 29 -6.37 12.47 10.70
CA ARG A 29 -7.34 13.56 10.94
C ARG A 29 -6.71 14.89 11.37
N ASN A 30 -5.46 15.17 10.99
CA ASN A 30 -4.79 16.41 11.37
C ASN A 30 -5.36 17.62 10.60
N PRO A 31 -5.42 18.81 11.24
CA PRO A 31 -5.92 20.02 10.62
C PRO A 31 -5.04 20.49 9.46
N ILE A 32 -5.71 21.10 8.48
CA ILE A 32 -5.27 21.39 7.12
C ILE A 32 -4.42 22.68 7.09
N PRO A 33 -3.36 22.77 6.27
CA PRO A 33 -2.72 24.04 5.93
C PRO A 33 -3.62 24.84 4.98
N VAL A 34 -3.95 26.08 5.33
CA VAL A 34 -4.92 26.98 4.65
C VAL A 34 -4.56 27.33 3.19
N SER A 35 -3.38 26.91 2.70
CA SER A 35 -2.80 27.38 1.43
C SER A 35 -2.93 26.41 0.24
N SER A 36 -3.70 25.32 0.32
CA SER A 36 -3.84 24.36 -0.79
C SER A 36 -5.19 24.44 -1.49
N SER A 37 -5.20 24.35 -2.83
CA SER A 37 -6.41 24.12 -3.63
C SER A 37 -7.15 22.86 -3.16
N ILE A 38 -8.49 22.90 -3.19
CA ILE A 38 -9.38 21.79 -2.81
C ILE A 38 -9.04 20.51 -3.59
N GLU A 39 -8.73 20.60 -4.88
CA GLU A 39 -8.37 19.43 -5.70
C GLU A 39 -7.07 18.76 -5.22
N GLU A 40 -6.08 19.58 -4.88
CA GLU A 40 -4.78 19.10 -4.40
C GLU A 40 -4.91 18.46 -3.01
N GLU A 41 -5.82 18.99 -2.19
CA GLU A 41 -6.19 18.40 -0.91
C GLU A 41 -6.81 17.00 -1.10
N VAL A 42 -7.82 16.88 -1.98
CA VAL A 42 -8.50 15.61 -2.27
C VAL A 42 -7.51 14.58 -2.82
N ARG A 43 -6.64 14.96 -3.77
CA ARG A 43 -5.59 14.07 -4.29
C ARG A 43 -4.64 13.62 -3.19
N THR A 44 -4.16 14.54 -2.37
CA THR A 44 -3.21 14.25 -1.29
C THR A 44 -3.83 13.31 -0.24
N ARG A 45 -5.06 13.59 0.18
CA ARG A 45 -5.81 12.76 1.13
C ARG A 45 -6.04 11.36 0.58
N SER A 46 -6.50 11.25 -0.67
CA SER A 46 -6.71 9.97 -1.36
C SER A 46 -5.41 9.17 -1.46
N HIS A 47 -4.29 9.83 -1.77
CA HIS A 47 -2.99 9.17 -1.83
C HIS A 47 -2.55 8.61 -0.47
N LYS A 48 -2.75 9.37 0.62
CA LYS A 48 -2.46 8.92 1.98
C LYS A 48 -3.35 7.73 2.37
N ILE A 49 -4.64 7.77 2.04
CA ILE A 49 -5.58 6.65 2.28
C ILE A 49 -5.11 5.39 1.55
N LYS A 50 -4.74 5.52 0.26
CA LYS A 50 -4.21 4.42 -0.54
C LYS A 50 -2.95 3.80 0.10
N ILE A 51 -2.02 4.63 0.56
CA ILE A 51 -0.82 4.17 1.27
C ILE A 51 -1.19 3.47 2.58
N ALA A 52 -2.09 4.04 3.37
CA ALA A 52 -2.55 3.47 4.64
C ALA A 52 -3.19 2.09 4.45
N ALA A 53 -3.99 1.92 3.39
CA ALA A 53 -4.60 0.66 3.03
C ALA A 53 -3.53 -0.39 2.68
N TYR A 54 -2.59 -0.05 1.80
CA TYR A 54 -1.49 -0.95 1.44
C TYR A 54 -0.59 -1.32 2.62
N LEU A 55 -0.26 -0.37 3.51
CA LEU A 55 0.52 -0.64 4.73
C LEU A 55 -0.22 -1.58 5.67
N SER A 56 -1.51 -1.34 5.88
CA SER A 56 -2.33 -2.13 6.80
C SER A 56 -2.53 -3.55 6.27
N MET A 57 -2.76 -3.70 4.97
CA MET A 57 -2.86 -5.01 4.30
C MET A 57 -1.54 -5.79 4.42
N ALA A 58 -0.41 -5.18 4.07
CA ALA A 58 0.90 -5.83 4.17
C ALA A 58 1.24 -6.24 5.62
N ARG A 59 0.96 -5.37 6.59
CA ARG A 59 1.15 -5.70 8.02
C ARG A 59 0.23 -6.82 8.52
N ALA A 60 -0.98 -6.94 7.97
CA ALA A 60 -1.89 -8.02 8.32
C ALA A 60 -1.44 -9.38 7.75
N VAL A 61 -0.79 -9.38 6.57
CA VAL A 61 -0.21 -10.57 5.94
C VAL A 61 1.11 -10.98 6.60
N GLY A 62 1.92 -10.02 7.04
CA GLY A 62 3.17 -10.27 7.73
C GLY A 62 4.38 -10.49 6.80
N SER A 63 5.52 -10.89 7.38
CA SER A 63 6.82 -10.98 6.71
C SER A 63 7.05 -12.27 5.91
N ARG A 64 6.15 -13.25 6.05
CA ARG A 64 6.27 -14.54 5.35
C ARG A 64 6.10 -14.40 3.83
N ARG A 65 5.34 -13.40 3.37
CA ARG A 65 5.12 -13.13 1.95
C ARG A 65 6.12 -12.13 1.40
N ALA A 66 6.77 -12.49 0.31
CA ALA A 66 7.79 -11.66 -0.33
C ALA A 66 7.20 -10.32 -0.83
N TRP A 67 6.00 -10.33 -1.41
CA TRP A 67 5.33 -9.11 -1.86
C TRP A 67 5.01 -8.17 -0.69
N SER A 68 4.64 -8.71 0.47
CA SER A 68 4.36 -7.93 1.67
C SER A 68 5.63 -7.21 2.16
N ARG A 69 6.75 -7.92 2.24
CA ARG A 69 8.06 -7.32 2.58
C ARG A 69 8.46 -6.24 1.58
N ALA A 70 8.34 -6.53 0.29
CA ALA A 70 8.69 -5.59 -0.77
C ALA A 70 7.83 -4.31 -0.71
N LEU A 71 6.52 -4.46 -0.46
CA LEU A 71 5.60 -3.33 -0.30
C LEU A 71 5.94 -2.49 0.94
N LEU A 72 6.19 -3.12 2.09
CA LEU A 72 6.63 -2.44 3.31
C LEU A 72 7.96 -1.70 3.11
N PHE A 73 8.92 -2.33 2.43
CA PHE A 73 10.20 -1.72 2.12
C PHE A 73 10.06 -0.53 1.18
N LYS A 74 9.25 -0.65 0.12
CA LYS A 74 8.97 0.45 -0.83
C LYS A 74 8.35 1.66 -0.12
N LEU A 75 7.41 1.43 0.79
CA LEU A 75 6.74 2.52 1.52
C LEU A 75 7.66 3.14 2.59
N ARG A 76 8.44 2.33 3.33
CA ARG A 76 9.46 2.83 4.28
C ARG A 76 10.56 3.63 3.58
N THR A 77 11.07 3.15 2.45
CA THR A 77 12.10 3.86 1.69
C THR A 77 11.57 5.17 1.12
N ARG A 78 10.30 5.22 0.69
CA ARG A 78 9.66 6.48 0.25
C ARG A 78 9.55 7.49 1.39
N ALA A 79 9.12 7.06 2.57
CA ALA A 79 9.08 7.91 3.77
C ALA A 79 10.47 8.39 4.19
N ARG A 80 11.48 7.50 4.19
CA ARG A 80 12.88 7.88 4.46
C ARG A 80 13.42 8.87 3.44
N ARG A 81 13.14 8.68 2.14
CA ARG A 81 13.54 9.63 1.09
C ARG A 81 12.85 10.97 1.28
N HIS A 82 11.56 10.99 1.60
CA HIS A 82 10.83 12.21 1.90
C HIS A 82 11.44 12.95 3.11
N ASN A 83 11.69 12.23 4.21
CA ASN A 83 12.36 12.79 5.39
C ASN A 83 13.80 13.21 5.08
N MET A 84 14.52 12.50 4.22
CA MET A 84 15.85 12.91 3.75
C MET A 84 15.78 14.14 2.87
N ILE A 85 14.78 14.32 2.01
CA ILE A 85 14.62 15.52 1.17
C ILE A 85 14.30 16.73 2.06
N ILE A 86 13.42 16.56 3.05
CA ILE A 86 13.14 17.59 4.07
C ILE A 86 14.43 17.92 4.84
N ARG A 87 15.18 16.91 5.29
CA ARG A 87 16.48 17.10 5.96
C ARG A 87 17.58 17.63 5.04
N ARG A 88 17.57 17.36 3.73
CA ARG A 88 18.59 17.77 2.75
C ARG A 88 18.30 19.11 2.09
N ARG A 89 17.19 19.78 2.41
CA ARG A 89 17.08 21.23 2.16
C ARG A 89 18.22 22.02 2.84
N SER A 90 18.97 21.41 3.77
CA SER A 90 20.22 21.97 4.31
C SER A 90 21.53 21.47 3.67
N PHE A 91 21.57 20.42 2.84
CA PHE A 91 22.83 19.98 2.18
C PHE A 91 22.58 19.35 0.80
N ARG A 92 22.96 20.09 -0.25
CA ARG A 92 22.84 19.69 -1.66
C ARG A 92 23.94 18.71 -2.03
N LEU A 93 23.58 17.48 -2.42
CA LEU A 93 24.48 16.58 -3.15
C LEU A 93 23.74 16.03 -4.38
N LYS A 94 24.20 16.46 -5.57
CA LYS A 94 23.70 16.03 -6.87
C LYS A 94 24.10 14.56 -7.09
N LYS A 95 23.13 13.67 -7.34
CA LYS A 95 23.39 12.29 -7.79
C LYS A 95 22.90 12.13 -9.22
N LYS A 96 23.85 11.87 -10.14
CA LYS A 96 23.63 11.55 -11.56
C LYS A 96 22.90 10.20 -11.66
N ARG A 97 21.78 10.14 -12.38
CA ARG A 97 21.07 8.87 -12.67
C ARG A 97 21.63 8.30 -13.97
N ILE A 98 22.08 7.06 -13.92
CA ILE A 98 22.38 6.27 -15.12
C ILE A 98 21.04 5.80 -15.69
N ILE A 99 20.69 6.28 -16.88
CA ILE A 99 19.56 5.82 -17.65
C ILE A 99 20.01 4.48 -18.27
N LYS A 100 19.44 3.37 -17.81
CA LYS A 100 19.54 2.10 -18.53
C LYS A 100 18.41 2.09 -19.54
N ASN A 101 18.76 2.14 -20.83
CA ASN A 101 17.83 1.89 -21.92
C ASN A 101 17.45 0.40 -21.89
N ASP A 102 16.16 0.10 -21.78
CA ASP A 102 15.62 -1.26 -21.90
C ASP A 102 15.14 -1.43 -23.36
N PRO A 103 15.42 -2.57 -24.03
CA PRO A 103 15.05 -2.74 -25.43
C PRO A 103 13.52 -2.75 -25.61
N GLN A 104 13.07 -1.97 -26.59
CA GLN A 104 11.68 -1.78 -26.98
C GLN A 104 11.15 -3.03 -27.70
N GLY A 105 10.78 -4.05 -26.91
CA GLY A 105 10.00 -5.21 -27.36
C GLY A 105 8.80 -5.40 -26.43
N GLU A 106 7.69 -5.92 -26.95
CA GLU A 106 6.50 -6.18 -26.12
C GLU A 106 6.91 -7.04 -24.92
N PRO A 107 6.73 -6.56 -23.67
CA PRO A 107 7.16 -7.33 -22.52
C PRO A 107 6.32 -8.60 -22.46
N SER A 108 6.99 -9.76 -22.43
CA SER A 108 6.32 -11.04 -22.20
C SER A 108 5.37 -10.94 -21.00
N GLN A 109 4.27 -11.70 -21.01
CA GLN A 109 3.27 -11.66 -19.93
C GLN A 109 3.91 -11.81 -18.54
N THR A 110 4.95 -12.64 -18.43
CA THR A 110 5.77 -12.79 -17.22
C THR A 110 6.47 -11.49 -16.81
N LYS A 111 7.07 -10.74 -17.75
CA LYS A 111 7.67 -9.42 -17.44
C LYS A 111 6.60 -8.42 -16.95
N LYS A 112 5.41 -8.41 -17.55
CA LYS A 112 4.28 -7.57 -17.09
C LYS A 112 3.90 -7.96 -15.65
N LEU A 113 3.76 -9.26 -15.36
CA LEU A 113 3.41 -9.74 -14.02
C LEU A 113 4.44 -9.37 -12.96
N ARG A 114 5.74 -9.48 -13.28
CA ARG A 114 6.85 -9.08 -12.39
C ARG A 114 6.81 -7.60 -12.00
N GLN A 115 6.22 -6.75 -12.84
CA GLN A 115 6.06 -5.32 -12.55
C GLN A 115 4.84 -5.03 -11.67
N LEU A 116 3.79 -5.84 -11.77
CA LEU A 116 2.55 -5.70 -11.00
C LEU A 116 2.69 -6.20 -9.55
N VAL A 117 3.36 -7.34 -9.36
CA VAL A 117 3.56 -7.93 -8.03
C VAL A 117 4.68 -7.20 -7.31
N PRO A 118 4.47 -6.66 -6.09
CA PRO A 118 5.54 -6.06 -5.31
C PRO A 118 6.71 -7.05 -5.13
N GLY A 119 7.91 -6.66 -5.53
CA GLY A 119 9.09 -7.55 -5.45
C GLY A 119 9.20 -8.60 -6.56
N GLY A 120 8.25 -8.66 -7.51
CA GLY A 120 8.22 -9.68 -8.56
C GLY A 120 9.44 -9.69 -9.50
N LYS A 121 10.17 -8.56 -9.60
CA LYS A 121 11.37 -8.46 -10.44
C LYS A 121 12.48 -9.47 -10.09
N THR A 122 12.56 -9.92 -8.85
CA THR A 122 13.63 -10.81 -8.37
C THR A 122 13.14 -12.23 -8.07
N MET A 123 11.88 -12.56 -8.33
CA MET A 123 11.30 -13.87 -8.01
C MET A 123 11.59 -14.90 -9.12
N ASP A 124 11.67 -16.19 -8.81
CA ASP A 124 11.54 -17.23 -9.84
C ASP A 124 10.07 -17.31 -10.32
N MET A 125 9.78 -18.11 -11.35
CA MET A 125 8.43 -18.20 -11.91
C MET A 125 7.42 -18.82 -10.94
N CYS A 126 7.79 -19.87 -10.20
CA CYS A 126 6.90 -20.55 -9.26
C CYS A 126 6.53 -19.62 -8.10
N SER A 127 7.54 -18.99 -7.47
CA SER A 127 7.31 -18.00 -6.41
C SER A 127 6.50 -16.80 -6.90
N LEU A 128 6.71 -16.36 -8.15
CA LEU A 128 5.94 -15.26 -8.73
C LEU A 128 4.46 -15.60 -8.83
N LEU A 129 4.11 -16.79 -9.30
CA LEU A 129 2.72 -17.22 -9.42
C LEU A 129 2.06 -17.39 -8.05
N GLU A 130 2.74 -18.02 -7.09
CA GLU A 130 2.21 -18.20 -5.73
C GLU A 130 1.96 -16.85 -5.04
N GLU A 131 2.95 -15.95 -5.11
CA GLU A 131 2.84 -14.61 -4.53
C GLU A 131 1.78 -13.77 -5.26
N THR A 132 1.59 -13.96 -6.58
CA THR A 132 0.51 -13.32 -7.35
C THR A 132 -0.86 -13.75 -6.84
N ALA A 133 -1.12 -15.06 -6.77
CA ALA A 133 -2.41 -15.59 -6.32
C ALA A 133 -2.73 -15.08 -4.91
N HIS A 134 -1.75 -15.14 -4.01
CA HIS A 134 -1.92 -14.62 -2.65
C HIS A 134 -2.15 -13.11 -2.62
N TYR A 135 -1.45 -12.35 -3.47
CA TYR A 135 -1.61 -10.89 -3.54
C TYR A 135 -2.99 -10.51 -4.06
N MET A 136 -3.52 -11.20 -5.08
CA MET A 136 -4.89 -11.01 -5.58
C MET A 136 -5.93 -11.24 -4.49
N THR A 137 -5.83 -12.33 -3.72
CA THR A 137 -6.73 -12.58 -2.59
C THR A 137 -6.69 -11.44 -1.56
N CYS A 138 -5.51 -10.91 -1.29
CA CYS A 138 -5.35 -9.80 -0.36
C CYS A 138 -5.93 -8.50 -0.91
N LEU A 139 -5.78 -8.21 -2.20
CA LEU A 139 -6.40 -7.05 -2.86
C LEU A 139 -7.93 -7.15 -2.82
N ALA A 140 -8.49 -8.32 -3.12
CA ALA A 140 -9.95 -8.53 -3.00
C ALA A 140 -10.43 -8.32 -1.56
N THR A 141 -9.66 -8.82 -0.57
CA THR A 141 -9.94 -8.58 0.85
C THR A 141 -9.83 -7.10 1.21
N GLN A 142 -8.87 -6.39 0.62
CA GLN A 142 -8.66 -4.96 0.83
C GLN A 142 -9.89 -4.17 0.40
N VAL A 143 -10.37 -4.41 -0.82
CA VAL A 143 -11.57 -3.75 -1.36
C VAL A 143 -12.78 -4.05 -0.48
N LYS A 144 -13.02 -5.32 -0.13
CA LYS A 144 -14.16 -5.72 0.71
C LYS A 144 -14.17 -4.99 2.07
N VAL A 145 -13.03 -4.91 2.75
CA VAL A 145 -12.95 -4.21 4.04
C VAL A 145 -13.18 -2.71 3.89
N MET A 146 -12.60 -2.08 2.87
CA MET A 146 -12.80 -0.65 2.63
C MET A 146 -14.27 -0.34 2.30
N GLN A 147 -14.92 -1.20 1.51
CA GLN A 147 -16.34 -1.08 1.19
C GLN A 147 -17.21 -1.20 2.45
N THR A 148 -17.01 -2.26 3.26
CA THR A 148 -17.77 -2.42 4.51
C THR A 148 -17.62 -1.21 5.43
N ILE A 149 -16.41 -0.66 5.57
CA ILE A 149 -16.20 0.55 6.37
C ILE A 149 -16.98 1.73 5.78
N ALA A 150 -16.92 1.95 4.46
CA ALA A 150 -17.65 3.04 3.81
C ALA A 150 -19.17 2.89 3.98
N ASP A 151 -19.70 1.68 3.80
CA ASP A 151 -21.13 1.39 3.95
C ASP A 151 -21.62 1.60 5.39
N ASP A 152 -20.77 1.31 6.39
CA ASP A 152 -21.08 1.54 7.80
C ASP A 152 -21.13 3.04 8.17
N PHE A 153 -20.43 3.90 7.43
CA PHE A 153 -20.44 5.37 7.61
C PHE A 153 -21.40 6.11 6.68
N ALA A 154 -22.02 5.42 5.71
CA ALA A 154 -23.00 5.99 4.79
C ALA A 154 -24.45 5.88 5.29
N LYS A 155 -24.64 5.26 6.46
CA LYS A 155 -25.91 5.21 7.20
C LYS A 155 -26.00 6.38 8.17
#